data_AF-A0A2E7MZV1-F1
#
_entry.id   AF-A0A2E7MZV1-F1
#
_cell.length_a   1.000
_cell.length_b   1.000
_cell.length_c   1.000
_cell.angle_alpha   90.00
_cell.angle_beta   90.00
_cell.angle_gamma   90.00
#
_symmetry.space_group_name_H-M   'P 1'
#
loop_
_entity.id
_entity.type
_entity.pdbx_description
1 polymer ?
#
loop_
_entity_poly.entity_id
_entity_poly.type
_entity_poly.pdbx_seq_one_letter_code
_entity_poly.pdbx_strand_id
1 'polypeptide(L)'
;MRIQTQLLIINFIGGIAVLGGYVVALINHPHTRNDLWGGVPESLRPWITSFMFVSAFGYCTAMYYLVCKDGMQLDFFRGKVSDNFFLGVVIIFLVSASMWIHTTFAYMHSPSKLLWSFVQAELWITGLSIFLLFFIILTASGVKNHYLHFASLVGLGAITFHCLFLDAFLWINRFPIKH
;
A
#
# COMPACT_ATOMS: atom_id res chain seq x y z
N MET A 1 17.70 -7.49 -17.19
CA MET A 1 17.49 -6.14 -16.63
C MET A 1 18.00 -6.15 -15.19
N ARG A 2 18.69 -5.10 -14.71
CA ARG A 2 19.09 -5.04 -13.29
C ARG A 2 17.84 -4.97 -12.40
N ILE A 3 17.87 -5.60 -11.24
CA ILE A 3 16.71 -5.69 -10.35
C ILE A 3 16.19 -4.31 -9.92
N GLN A 4 17.10 -3.35 -9.70
CA GLN A 4 16.75 -1.96 -9.37
C GLN A 4 15.93 -1.29 -10.48
N THR A 5 16.25 -1.57 -11.75
CA THR A 5 15.50 -1.05 -12.90
C THR A 5 14.10 -1.66 -12.96
N GLN A 6 13.97 -2.97 -12.67
CA GLN A 6 12.66 -3.62 -12.59
C GLN A 6 11.82 -2.99 -11.49
N LEU A 7 12.38 -2.83 -10.29
CA LEU A 7 11.71 -2.21 -9.15
C LEU A 7 11.28 -0.78 -9.45
N LEU A 8 12.12 0.01 -10.12
CA LEU A 8 11.80 1.37 -10.54
C LEU A 8 10.62 1.41 -11.52
N ILE A 9 10.63 0.55 -12.55
CA ILE A 9 9.54 0.47 -13.53
C ILE A 9 8.23 0.04 -12.87
N ILE A 10 8.28 -0.98 -12.00
CA ILE A 10 7.13 -1.46 -11.24
C ILE A 10 6.53 -0.33 -10.38
N ASN A 11 7.37 0.40 -9.66
CA ASN A 11 6.93 1.53 -8.83
C ASN A 11 6.36 2.67 -9.66
N PHE A 12 6.96 2.97 -10.80
CA PHE A 12 6.48 4.04 -11.67
C PHE A 12 5.09 3.70 -12.23
N ILE A 13 4.92 2.52 -12.81
CA ILE A 13 3.64 2.07 -13.36
C ILE A 13 2.59 1.92 -12.26
N GLY A 14 2.93 1.20 -11.18
CA GLY A 14 2.01 0.95 -10.07
C GLY A 14 1.67 2.21 -9.29
N GLY A 15 2.62 3.12 -9.08
CA GLY A 15 2.38 4.41 -8.45
C GLY A 15 1.42 5.28 -9.27
N ILE A 16 1.59 5.32 -10.60
CA ILE A 16 0.63 5.97 -11.50
C ILE A 16 -0.75 5.28 -11.42
N ALA A 17 -0.80 3.95 -11.38
CA ALA A 17 -2.06 3.22 -11.28
C ALA A 17 -2.80 3.52 -9.96
N VAL A 18 -2.07 3.58 -8.83
CA VAL A 18 -2.65 3.94 -7.52
C VAL A 18 -3.16 5.38 -7.54
N LEU A 19 -2.29 6.37 -7.81
CA LEU A 19 -2.68 7.78 -7.76
C LEU A 19 -3.72 8.14 -8.83
N GLY A 20 -3.50 7.67 -10.05
CA GLY A 20 -4.43 7.85 -11.17
C GLY A 20 -5.78 7.18 -10.88
N GLY A 21 -5.77 6.00 -10.25
CA GLY A 21 -6.98 5.32 -9.81
C GLY A 21 -7.81 6.15 -8.84
N TYR A 22 -7.18 6.73 -7.81
CA TYR A 22 -7.87 7.66 -6.91
C TYR A 22 -8.45 8.88 -7.64
N VAL A 23 -7.65 9.52 -8.51
CA VAL A 23 -8.09 10.70 -9.26
C VAL A 23 -9.30 10.37 -10.14
N VAL A 24 -9.23 9.30 -10.93
CA VAL A 24 -10.31 8.87 -11.82
C VAL A 24 -11.56 8.50 -11.02
N ALA A 25 -11.42 7.70 -9.96
CA ALA A 25 -12.55 7.27 -9.15
C ALA A 25 -13.26 8.46 -8.48
N LEU A 26 -12.52 9.41 -7.92
CA LEU A 26 -13.09 10.57 -7.21
C LEU A 26 -13.71 11.60 -8.16
N ILE A 27 -13.16 11.80 -9.37
CA ILE A 27 -13.75 12.69 -10.39
C ILE A 27 -15.06 12.10 -10.93
N ASN A 28 -15.11 10.79 -11.16
CA ASN A 28 -16.29 10.12 -11.72
C ASN A 28 -17.44 9.97 -10.71
N HIS A 29 -17.18 10.14 -9.41
CA HIS A 29 -18.16 9.97 -8.34
C HIS A 29 -18.26 11.21 -7.41
N PRO A 30 -18.56 12.40 -7.94
CA PRO A 30 -18.48 13.65 -7.17
C PRO A 30 -19.50 13.72 -6.02
N HIS A 31 -20.65 13.05 -6.17
CA HIS A 31 -21.72 13.05 -5.17
C HIS A 31 -21.53 11.99 -4.07
N THR A 32 -20.89 10.86 -4.39
CA THR A 32 -20.74 9.72 -3.47
C THR A 32 -19.32 9.56 -2.93
N ARG A 33 -18.36 10.40 -3.33
CA ARG A 33 -16.98 10.35 -2.80
C ARG A 33 -16.87 10.49 -1.28
N ASN A 34 -17.80 11.20 -0.65
CA ASN A 34 -17.83 11.33 0.82
C ASN A 34 -18.32 10.05 1.49
N ASP A 35 -19.12 9.24 0.79
CA ASP A 35 -19.65 7.97 1.29
C ASP A 35 -18.54 6.91 1.42
N LEU A 36 -17.39 7.09 0.74
CA LEU A 36 -16.21 6.26 0.92
C LEU A 36 -15.74 6.18 2.36
N TRP A 37 -16.00 7.19 3.19
CA TRP A 37 -15.64 7.15 4.61
C TRP A 37 -16.51 6.19 5.42
N GLY A 38 -17.64 5.75 4.88
CA GLY A 38 -18.60 4.91 5.59
C GLY A 38 -18.96 5.50 6.96
N GLY A 39 -18.78 4.71 8.02
CA GLY A 39 -19.00 5.10 9.41
C GLY A 39 -17.79 5.69 10.14
N VAL A 40 -16.70 6.05 9.44
CA VAL A 40 -15.54 6.68 10.09
C VAL A 40 -15.92 8.10 10.58
N PRO A 41 -15.70 8.42 11.87
CA PRO A 41 -16.02 9.73 12.44
C PRO A 41 -15.35 10.89 11.68
N GLU A 42 -16.08 11.98 11.46
CA GLU A 42 -15.59 13.15 10.72
C GLU A 42 -14.31 13.75 11.30
N SER A 43 -14.15 13.72 12.63
CA SER A 43 -12.95 14.19 13.31
C SER A 43 -11.69 13.38 12.98
N LEU A 44 -11.83 12.10 12.61
CA LEU A 44 -10.70 11.22 12.29
C LEU A 44 -10.30 11.26 10.81
N ARG A 45 -11.24 11.59 9.91
CA ARG A 45 -11.01 11.64 8.46
C ARG A 45 -9.78 12.48 8.06
N PRO A 46 -9.62 13.74 8.49
CA PRO A 46 -8.46 14.54 8.11
C PRO A 46 -7.14 13.95 8.62
N TRP A 47 -7.14 13.37 9.83
CA TRP A 47 -5.95 12.72 10.38
C TRP A 47 -5.54 11.49 9.56
N ILE A 48 -6.51 10.64 9.19
CA ILE A 48 -6.26 9.47 8.35
C ILE A 48 -5.72 9.91 6.99
N THR A 49 -6.34 10.90 6.35
CA THR A 49 -5.87 11.43 5.05
C THR A 49 -4.47 12.04 5.14
N SER A 50 -4.18 12.85 6.16
CA SER A 50 -2.82 13.40 6.35
C SER A 50 -1.80 12.29 6.58
N PHE A 51 -2.16 11.28 7.37
CA PHE A 51 -1.28 10.14 7.63
C PHE A 51 -1.05 9.28 6.39
N MET A 52 -2.01 9.21 5.46
CA MET A 52 -1.84 8.56 4.14
C MET A 52 -0.69 9.20 3.35
N PHE A 53 -0.62 10.53 3.30
CA PHE A 53 0.45 11.24 2.59
C PHE A 53 1.81 11.05 3.26
N VAL A 54 1.87 11.09 4.59
CA VAL A 54 3.09 10.78 5.35
C VAL A 54 3.55 9.35 5.05
N SER A 55 2.61 8.41 4.99
CA SER A 55 2.87 7.00 4.68
C SER A 55 3.38 6.80 3.25
N ALA A 56 2.77 7.48 2.27
CA ALA A 56 3.22 7.47 0.89
C ALA A 56 4.64 8.03 0.73
N PHE A 57 4.96 9.12 1.43
CA PHE A 57 6.33 9.65 1.46
C PHE A 57 7.32 8.66 2.11
N GLY A 58 6.90 7.99 3.19
CA GLY A 58 7.66 6.93 3.83
C GLY A 58 7.97 5.77 2.87
N TYR A 59 6.98 5.34 2.09
CA TYR A 59 7.16 4.33 1.04
C TYR A 59 8.15 4.79 -0.02
N CYS A 60 8.02 6.02 -0.55
CA CYS A 60 8.97 6.57 -1.51
C CYS A 60 10.41 6.61 -0.97
N THR A 61 10.58 6.93 0.32
CA THR A 61 11.88 6.91 0.99
C THR A 61 12.48 5.50 1.01
N ALA A 62 11.66 4.49 1.30
CA ALA A 62 12.09 3.09 1.26
C ALA A 62 12.46 2.64 -0.17
N MET A 63 11.66 3.00 -1.17
CA MET A 63 11.96 2.66 -2.56
C MET A 63 13.23 3.36 -3.07
N TYR A 64 13.46 4.62 -2.69
CA TYR A 64 14.71 5.32 -2.98
C TYR A 64 15.93 4.59 -2.41
N TYR A 65 15.85 4.14 -1.16
CA TYR A 65 16.92 3.37 -0.53
C TYR A 65 17.23 2.08 -1.32
N LEU A 66 16.19 1.35 -1.72
CA LEU A 66 16.33 0.10 -2.47
C LEU A 66 16.92 0.31 -3.88
N VAL A 67 16.42 1.30 -4.62
CA VAL A 67 16.82 1.55 -6.00
C VAL A 67 18.19 2.23 -6.10
N CYS A 68 18.47 3.23 -5.24
CA CYS A 68 19.59 4.16 -5.44
C CYS A 68 20.76 3.98 -4.47
N LYS A 69 20.61 3.20 -3.39
CA LYS A 69 21.60 3.14 -2.29
C LYS A 69 21.96 1.70 -1.89
N ASP A 70 22.02 0.83 -2.88
CA ASP A 70 22.40 -0.58 -2.77
C ASP A 70 21.49 -1.44 -1.87
N GLY A 71 20.30 -0.95 -1.50
CA GLY A 71 19.37 -1.73 -0.66
C GLY A 71 18.91 -3.04 -1.29
N MET A 72 18.93 -3.14 -2.63
CA MET A 72 18.65 -4.39 -3.36
C MET A 72 19.84 -5.36 -3.45
N GLN A 73 21.02 -5.00 -2.94
CA GLN A 73 22.19 -5.90 -2.88
C GLN A 73 22.34 -6.56 -1.49
N LEU A 74 21.33 -6.43 -0.63
CA LEU A 74 21.34 -7.00 0.72
C LEU A 74 20.89 -8.46 0.69
N ASP A 75 21.40 -9.23 1.64
CA ASP A 75 20.94 -10.60 1.86
C ASP A 75 19.64 -10.58 2.68
N PHE A 76 18.50 -10.68 1.98
CA PHE A 76 17.18 -10.76 2.60
C PHE A 76 16.97 -12.13 3.25
N PHE A 77 16.55 -12.16 4.53
CA PHE A 77 16.43 -13.40 5.31
C PHE A 77 17.69 -14.30 5.23
N ARG A 78 18.88 -13.70 5.25
CA ARG A 78 20.17 -14.40 5.07
C ARG A 78 20.24 -15.19 3.75
N GLY A 79 19.71 -14.62 2.67
CA GLY A 79 19.72 -15.20 1.32
C GLY A 79 18.59 -16.19 1.02
N LYS A 80 17.58 -16.32 1.90
CA LYS A 80 16.44 -17.23 1.69
C LYS A 80 15.32 -16.64 0.83
N VAL A 81 15.26 -15.32 0.70
CA VAL A 81 14.27 -14.64 -0.14
C VAL A 81 14.92 -14.25 -1.45
N SER A 82 14.31 -14.66 -2.56
CA SER A 82 14.76 -14.29 -3.89
C SER A 82 14.27 -12.90 -4.29
N ASP A 83 15.04 -12.23 -5.13
CA ASP A 83 14.67 -10.93 -5.71
C ASP A 83 13.32 -10.97 -6.42
N ASN A 84 13.02 -12.08 -7.13
CA ASN A 84 11.74 -12.26 -7.82
C ASN A 84 10.56 -12.33 -6.85
N PHE A 85 10.74 -12.96 -5.69
CA PHE A 85 9.71 -12.97 -4.65
C PHE A 85 9.47 -11.55 -4.12
N PHE A 86 10.55 -10.80 -3.83
CA PHE A 86 10.45 -9.40 -3.40
C PHE A 86 9.67 -8.55 -4.41
N LEU A 87 10.01 -8.62 -5.71
CA LEU A 87 9.29 -7.92 -6.76
C LEU A 87 7.81 -8.35 -6.83
N GLY A 88 7.54 -9.64 -6.70
CA GLY A 88 6.18 -10.17 -6.69
C GLY A 88 5.33 -9.53 -5.57
N VAL A 89 5.88 -9.41 -4.37
CA VAL A 89 5.20 -8.76 -3.24
C VAL A 89 4.95 -7.28 -3.52
N VAL A 90 5.92 -6.56 -4.11
CA VAL A 90 5.73 -5.14 -4.52
C VAL A 90 4.62 -4.99 -5.56
N ILE A 91 4.56 -5.89 -6.55
CA ILE A 91 3.50 -5.89 -7.57
C ILE A 91 2.14 -6.15 -6.93
N ILE A 92 2.03 -7.17 -6.08
CA ILE A 92 0.78 -7.49 -5.39
C ILE A 92 0.30 -6.30 -4.55
N PHE A 93 1.21 -5.66 -3.82
CA PHE A 93 0.92 -4.44 -3.06
C PHE A 93 0.35 -3.33 -3.95
N LEU A 94 1.02 -2.97 -5.05
CA LEU A 94 0.60 -1.86 -5.92
C LEU A 94 -0.71 -2.16 -6.68
N VAL A 95 -0.90 -3.40 -7.11
CA VAL A 95 -2.13 -3.81 -7.80
C VAL A 95 -3.31 -3.77 -6.85
N SER A 96 -3.21 -4.41 -5.67
CA SER A 96 -4.29 -4.38 -4.68
C SER A 96 -4.59 -2.95 -4.19
N ALA A 97 -3.57 -2.13 -3.96
CA ALA A 97 -3.71 -0.72 -3.57
C ALA A 97 -4.35 0.18 -4.65
N SER A 98 -4.32 -0.21 -5.93
CA SER A 98 -4.95 0.59 -7.01
C SER A 98 -6.41 0.20 -7.27
N MET A 99 -6.79 -1.04 -6.96
CA MET A 99 -8.14 -1.54 -7.26
C MET A 99 -9.19 -1.20 -6.19
N TRP A 100 -8.82 -1.16 -4.90
CA TRP A 100 -9.78 -1.09 -3.79
C TRP A 100 -10.84 0.02 -3.92
N ILE A 101 -10.45 1.21 -4.37
CA ILE A 101 -11.37 2.35 -4.49
C ILE A 101 -12.41 2.13 -5.59
N HIS A 102 -12.02 1.52 -6.71
CA HIS A 102 -12.91 1.22 -7.83
C HIS A 102 -13.92 0.14 -7.43
N THR A 103 -13.44 -0.92 -6.79
CA THR A 103 -14.29 -2.00 -6.29
C THR A 103 -15.24 -1.50 -5.20
N THR A 104 -14.80 -0.55 -4.36
CA THR A 104 -15.65 0.09 -3.35
C THR A 104 -16.77 0.91 -3.99
N PHE A 105 -16.48 1.73 -5.02
CA PHE A 105 -17.54 2.43 -5.75
C PHE A 105 -18.51 1.47 -6.46
N ALA A 106 -18.01 0.38 -7.05
CA ALA A 106 -18.85 -0.65 -7.63
C ALA A 106 -19.79 -1.28 -6.59
N TYR A 107 -19.27 -1.59 -5.39
CA TYR A 107 -20.07 -2.07 -4.27
C TYR A 107 -21.12 -1.06 -3.81
N MET A 108 -20.77 0.24 -3.72
CA MET A 108 -21.72 1.28 -3.32
C MET A 108 -22.85 1.47 -4.32
N HIS A 109 -22.58 1.29 -5.62
CA HIS A 109 -23.57 1.42 -6.68
C HIS A 109 -24.49 0.19 -6.78
N SER A 110 -23.93 -1.01 -6.66
CA SER A 110 -24.69 -2.27 -6.75
C SER A 110 -24.21 -3.24 -5.66
N PRO A 111 -24.72 -3.10 -4.43
CA PRO A 111 -24.28 -3.90 -3.30
C PRO A 111 -24.43 -5.40 -3.58
N SER A 112 -23.36 -6.14 -3.38
CA SER A 112 -23.36 -7.60 -3.43
C SER A 112 -22.32 -8.17 -2.48
N LYS A 113 -22.59 -9.37 -1.97
CA LYS A 113 -21.64 -10.08 -1.09
C LYS A 113 -20.29 -10.34 -1.79
N LEU A 114 -20.32 -10.61 -3.09
CA LEU A 114 -19.10 -10.87 -3.87
C LEU A 114 -18.21 -9.62 -3.97
N LEU A 115 -18.79 -8.47 -4.33
CA LEU A 115 -18.04 -7.21 -4.39
C LEU A 115 -17.49 -6.82 -3.03
N TRP A 116 -18.26 -7.02 -1.97
CA TRP A 116 -17.78 -6.76 -0.61
C TRP A 116 -16.59 -7.64 -0.23
N SER A 117 -16.63 -8.94 -0.55
CA SER A 117 -15.48 -9.84 -0.35
C SER A 117 -14.25 -9.38 -1.13
N PHE A 118 -14.41 -8.83 -2.34
CA PHE A 118 -13.29 -8.29 -3.11
C PHE A 118 -12.70 -7.03 -2.45
N VAL A 119 -13.52 -6.09 -1.99
CA VAL A 119 -13.03 -4.91 -1.24
C VAL A 119 -12.23 -5.35 -0.01
N GLN A 120 -12.73 -6.31 0.75
CA GLN A 120 -12.01 -6.85 1.91
C GLN A 120 -10.69 -7.49 1.52
N ALA A 121 -10.70 -8.33 0.48
CA ALA A 121 -9.50 -9.00 0.00
C ALA A 121 -8.44 -7.99 -0.45
N GLU A 122 -8.82 -6.98 -1.24
CA GLU A 122 -7.90 -5.95 -1.75
C GLU A 122 -7.23 -5.17 -0.60
N LEU A 123 -7.99 -4.74 0.40
CA LEU A 123 -7.45 -4.01 1.56
C LEU A 123 -6.54 -4.89 2.42
N TRP A 124 -6.94 -6.12 2.75
CA TRP A 124 -6.11 -7.04 3.53
C TRP A 124 -4.84 -7.46 2.77
N ILE A 125 -4.94 -7.75 1.47
CA ILE A 125 -3.79 -8.08 0.63
C ILE A 125 -2.82 -6.90 0.56
N THR A 126 -3.33 -5.66 0.42
CA THR A 126 -2.50 -4.45 0.44
C THR A 126 -1.72 -4.34 1.75
N GLY A 127 -2.41 -4.41 2.89
CA GLY A 127 -1.80 -4.29 4.22
C GLY A 127 -0.81 -5.42 4.54
N LEU A 128 -1.14 -6.67 4.22
CA LEU A 128 -0.25 -7.81 4.46
C LEU A 128 0.97 -7.81 3.55
N SER A 129 0.83 -7.36 2.30
CA SER A 129 1.95 -7.28 1.37
C SER A 129 2.98 -6.25 1.83
N ILE A 130 2.54 -5.06 2.25
CA ILE A 130 3.45 -4.03 2.74
C ILE A 130 4.08 -4.40 4.10
N PHE A 131 3.34 -5.11 4.95
CA PHE A 131 3.87 -5.69 6.19
C PHE A 131 4.96 -6.72 5.94
N LEU A 132 4.77 -7.57 4.93
CA LEU A 132 5.79 -8.53 4.51
C LEU A 132 7.04 -7.82 3.97
N LEU A 133 6.88 -6.76 3.16
CA LEU A 133 8.01 -5.94 2.71
C LEU A 133 8.77 -5.31 3.88
N PHE A 134 8.06 -4.79 4.88
CA PHE A 134 8.67 -4.29 6.11
C PHE A 134 9.55 -5.36 6.78
N PHE A 135 9.04 -6.59 6.95
CA PHE A 135 9.83 -7.68 7.53
C PHE A 135 11.02 -8.13 6.68
N ILE A 136 10.87 -8.13 5.35
CA ILE A 136 11.98 -8.46 4.44
C ILE A 136 13.13 -7.46 4.62
N ILE A 137 12.83 -6.16 4.70
CA ILE A 137 13.85 -5.13 4.91
C ILE A 137 14.39 -5.14 6.34
N LEU A 138 13.56 -5.46 7.33
CA LEU A 138 13.97 -5.57 8.73
C LEU A 138 15.01 -6.68 8.95
N THR A 139 14.88 -7.79 8.20
CA THR A 139 15.77 -8.96 8.31
C THR A 139 16.97 -8.90 7.37
N ALA A 140 17.15 -7.79 6.64
CA ALA A 140 18.24 -7.63 5.69
C ALA A 140 19.59 -7.53 6.42
N SER A 141 20.58 -8.30 5.97
CA SER A 141 21.97 -8.22 6.45
C SER A 141 22.90 -7.57 5.43
N GLY A 142 24.04 -7.04 5.89
CA GLY A 142 25.01 -6.36 5.02
C GLY A 142 24.72 -4.87 4.78
N VAL A 143 23.95 -4.24 5.67
CA VAL A 143 23.56 -2.83 5.58
C VAL A 143 24.79 -1.91 5.63
N LYS A 144 25.04 -1.18 4.53
CA LYS A 144 26.10 -0.15 4.47
C LYS A 144 25.61 1.21 4.98
N ASN A 145 24.42 1.63 4.53
CA ASN A 145 23.82 2.92 4.92
C ASN A 145 22.74 2.73 5.98
N HIS A 146 23.14 2.82 7.25
CA HIS A 146 22.29 2.58 8.41
C HIS A 146 21.19 3.65 8.57
N TYR A 147 21.47 4.92 8.22
CA TYR A 147 20.48 6.00 8.33
C TYR A 147 19.32 5.81 7.34
N LEU A 148 19.62 5.51 6.07
CA LEU A 148 18.58 5.28 5.07
C LEU A 148 17.87 3.95 5.26
N HIS A 149 18.56 2.92 5.76
CA HIS A 149 17.92 1.68 6.16
C HIS A 149 16.91 1.91 7.28
N PHE A 150 17.29 2.63 8.34
CA PHE A 150 16.37 2.98 9.42
C PHE A 150 15.20 3.85 8.92
N ALA A 151 15.45 4.87 8.11
CA ALA A 151 14.41 5.70 7.50
C ALA A 151 13.45 4.86 6.63
N SER A 152 13.96 3.85 5.91
CA SER A 152 13.14 2.94 5.12
C SER A 152 12.23 2.07 6.01
N LEU A 153 12.72 1.62 7.17
CA LEU A 153 11.94 0.85 8.13
C LEU A 153 10.84 1.70 8.77
N VAL A 154 11.16 2.94 9.17
CA VAL A 154 10.15 3.88 9.70
C VAL A 154 9.09 4.17 8.64
N GLY A 155 9.51 4.41 7.39
CA GLY A 155 8.61 4.66 6.27
C GLY A 155 7.69 3.47 5.97
N LEU A 156 8.25 2.26 5.84
CA LEU A 156 7.50 1.02 5.64
C LEU A 156 6.59 0.69 6.84
N GLY A 157 7.02 0.99 8.06
CA GLY A 157 6.21 0.83 9.27
C GLY A 157 5.00 1.78 9.28
N ALA A 158 5.19 3.04 8.87
CA ALA A 158 4.09 4.01 8.79
C ALA A 158 3.02 3.58 7.76
N ILE A 159 3.43 3.20 6.54
CA ILE A 159 2.47 2.73 5.53
C ILE A 159 1.85 1.38 5.88
N THR A 160 2.59 0.50 6.57
CA THR A 160 2.01 -0.72 7.14
C THR A 160 0.91 -0.37 8.13
N PHE A 161 1.16 0.57 9.05
CA PHE A 161 0.17 0.98 10.02
C PHE A 161 -1.08 1.55 9.32
N HIS A 162 -0.88 2.40 8.30
CA HIS A 162 -1.98 2.95 7.52
C HIS A 162 -2.80 1.86 6.83
N CYS A 163 -2.19 1.05 5.96
CA CYS A 163 -2.92 0.07 5.15
C CYS A 163 -3.50 -1.08 5.97
N LEU A 164 -2.77 -1.58 6.98
CA LEU A 164 -3.23 -2.74 7.75
C LEU A 164 -4.21 -2.35 8.86
N PHE A 165 -3.94 -1.28 9.60
CA PHE A 165 -4.76 -0.91 10.75
C PHE A 165 -5.83 0.13 10.42
N LEU A 166 -5.52 1.17 9.65
CA LEU A 166 -6.50 2.22 9.34
C LEU A 166 -7.43 1.78 8.21
N ASP A 167 -6.89 1.18 7.16
CA ASP A 167 -7.70 0.76 6.00
C ASP A 167 -8.30 -0.64 6.21
N ALA A 168 -7.47 -1.69 6.32
CA ALA A 168 -8.00 -3.05 6.40
C ALA A 168 -8.76 -3.33 7.71
N PHE A 169 -8.26 -2.88 8.87
CA PHE A 169 -8.94 -3.12 10.13
C PHE A 169 -10.03 -2.07 10.43
N LEU A 170 -9.67 -0.80 10.64
CA LEU A 170 -10.60 0.23 11.12
C LEU A 170 -11.68 0.54 10.08
N TRP A 171 -11.31 0.79 8.82
CA TRP A 171 -12.27 1.20 7.80
C TRP A 171 -13.26 0.07 7.48
N ILE A 172 -12.82 -1.18 7.30
CA ILE A 172 -13.73 -2.32 7.05
C ILE A 172 -14.74 -2.48 8.19
N ASN A 173 -14.31 -2.38 9.44
CA ASN A 173 -15.21 -2.50 10.61
C ASN A 173 -16.19 -1.33 10.75
N ARG A 174 -15.90 -0.18 10.13
CA ARG A 174 -16.74 1.02 10.16
C ARG A 174 -17.60 1.18 8.91
N PHE A 175 -17.29 0.48 7.83
CA PHE A 175 -18.03 0.63 6.58
C PHE A 175 -19.41 -0.03 6.69
N PRO A 176 -20.51 0.67 6.34
CA PRO A 176 -21.85 0.11 6.47
C PRO A 176 -22.07 -1.00 5.44
N ILE A 177 -22.29 -2.22 5.92
CA ILE A 177 -22.62 -3.37 5.06
C ILE A 177 -24.07 -3.21 4.61
N LYS A 178 -24.24 -3.00 3.30
CA LYS A 178 -25.55 -3.05 2.62
C LYS A 178 -25.76 -4.49 2.13
N HIS A 179 -26.87 -5.10 2.55
CA HIS A 179 -27.27 -6.46 2.18
C HIS A 179 -27.98 -6.51 0.84
#